data_AF-A0AA36AG88-F1
#
_entry.id   AF-A0AA36AG88-F1
#
_cell.length_a   1.000
_cell.length_b   1.000
_cell.length_c   1.000
_cell.angle_alpha   90.00
_cell.angle_beta   90.00
_cell.angle_gamma   90.00
#
_symmetry.space_group_name_H-M   'P 1'
#
loop_
_entity.id
_entity.type
_entity.pdbx_description
1 polymer ?
#
loop_
_entity_poly.entity_id
_entity_poly.type
_entity_poly.pdbx_seq_one_letter_code
_entity_poly.pdbx_strand_id
1 'polypeptide(L)'
;MQNDLKNSLAFSLALDESTDLQDNPQLVVFIRYISSDVTVKEDMLDLVALKETTLCVDIKNALDRTLTNSDVPTNKLVNVATDGTPVMVGKT
;
A
#
# COMPACT_ATOMS: atom_id res chain seq x y z
N MET A 1 11.52 -2.78 10.17
CA MET A 1 10.56 -3.12 9.11
C MET A 1 10.81 -4.48 8.45
N GLN A 2 11.72 -4.67 7.48
CA GLN A 2 11.76 -5.92 6.68
C GLN A 2 11.86 -7.23 7.49
N ASN A 3 12.78 -7.32 8.47
CA ASN A 3 12.89 -8.52 9.31
C ASN A 3 11.63 -8.75 10.16
N ASP A 4 11.07 -7.70 10.75
CA ASP A 4 9.83 -7.79 11.51
C ASP A 4 8.66 -8.22 10.62
N LEU A 5 8.56 -7.69 9.41
CA LEU A 5 7.52 -8.04 8.45
C LEU A 5 7.64 -9.50 7.99
N LYS A 6 8.87 -9.95 7.72
CA LYS A 6 9.16 -11.35 7.38
C LYS A 6 8.84 -12.30 8.53
N ASN A 7 9.00 -11.87 9.79
CA ASN A 7 8.67 -12.66 10.97
C ASN A 7 7.21 -12.53 11.42
N SER A 8 6.54 -11.44 11.06
CA SER A 8 5.13 -11.22 11.40
C SER A 8 4.27 -12.34 10.86
N LEU A 9 3.20 -12.70 11.59
CA LEU A 9 2.23 -13.69 11.12
C LEU A 9 1.26 -13.10 10.09
N ALA A 10 1.01 -11.79 10.18
CA ALA A 10 0.06 -11.09 9.33
C ALA A 10 0.44 -9.62 9.21
N PHE A 11 -0.02 -8.98 8.14
CA PHE A 11 0.00 -7.53 8.01
C PHE A 11 -1.20 -7.05 7.20
N SER A 12 -1.51 -5.77 7.35
CA SER A 12 -2.50 -5.07 6.53
C SER A 12 -1.85 -3.92 5.78
N LEU A 13 -2.46 -3.54 4.67
CA LEU A 13 -2.10 -2.33 3.92
C LEU A 13 -3.17 -1.27 4.11
N ALA A 14 -2.77 -0.01 4.12
CA ALA A 14 -3.66 1.12 3.92
C ALA A 14 -3.18 1.86 2.68
N LEU A 15 -4.10 2.06 1.73
CA LEU A 15 -3.84 2.69 0.44
C LEU A 15 -4.63 3.99 0.38
N ASP A 16 -3.97 5.04 -0.08
CA ASP A 16 -4.58 6.35 -0.26
C ASP A 16 -4.12 6.96 -1.59
N GLU A 17 -5.04 7.63 -2.29
CA GLU A 17 -4.67 8.46 -3.44
C GLU A 17 -4.45 9.88 -2.92
N SER A 18 -3.19 10.31 -2.96
CA SER A 18 -2.77 11.66 -2.59
C SER A 18 -2.39 12.45 -3.83
N THR A 19 -2.12 13.74 -3.67
CA THR A 19 -1.57 14.60 -4.71
C THR A 19 -0.32 15.32 -4.23
N ASP A 20 0.62 15.58 -5.14
CA ASP A 20 1.75 16.46 -4.83
C ASP A 20 1.40 17.94 -4.96
N LEU A 21 2.40 18.81 -4.74
CA LEU A 21 2.26 20.26 -4.85
C LEU A 21 1.87 20.75 -6.25
N GLN A 22 1.98 19.90 -7.28
CA GLN A 22 1.60 20.20 -8.66
C GLN A 22 0.31 19.48 -9.07
N ASP A 23 -0.44 18.94 -8.09
CA ASP A 23 -1.67 18.18 -8.29
C ASP A 23 -1.48 16.86 -9.08
N ASN A 24 -0.26 16.32 -9.16
CA ASN A 24 -0.07 15.00 -9.77
C ASN A 24 -0.53 13.90 -8.80
N PRO A 25 -1.33 12.91 -9.26
CA PRO A 25 -1.81 11.83 -8.41
C PRO A 25 -0.67 10.91 -7.98
N GLN A 26 -0.72 10.45 -6.73
CA GLN A 26 0.25 9.52 -6.14
C GLN A 26 -0.46 8.47 -5.29
N LEU A 27 -0.02 7.22 -5.38
CA LEU A 27 -0.45 6.15 -4.49
C LEU A 27 0.46 6.14 -3.26
N VAL A 28 -0.14 6.37 -2.09
CA VAL A 28 0.53 6.18 -0.81
C VAL A 28 0.24 4.77 -0.29
N VAL A 29 1.28 4.01 0.04
CA VAL A 29 1.14 2.64 0.55
C VAL A 29 1.71 2.57 1.96
N PHE A 30 0.83 2.42 2.95
CA PHE A 30 1.21 2.14 4.33
C PHE A 30 1.10 0.64 4.64
N ILE A 31 2.00 0.16 5.48
CA ILE A 31 1.99 -1.23 5.96
C ILE A 31 1.92 -1.26 7.48
N ARG A 32 0.93 -2.00 8.01
CA ARG A 32 0.72 -2.20 9.44
C ARG A 32 0.93 -3.66 9.81
N TYR A 33 1.82 -3.92 10.75
CA TYR A 33 2.26 -5.26 11.15
C TYR A 33 2.56 -5.33 12.65
N ILE A 34 2.71 -6.55 13.17
CA ILE A 34 3.17 -6.78 14.55
C ILE A 34 4.67 -7.07 14.49
N SER A 35 5.49 -6.26 15.18
CA SER A 35 6.93 -6.48 15.25
C SER A 35 7.33 -7.56 16.26
N SER A 36 8.59 -7.94 16.23
CA SER A 36 9.15 -8.99 17.10
C SER A 36 9.04 -8.67 18.60
N ASP A 37 8.91 -7.39 18.95
CA ASP A 37 8.67 -6.87 20.31
C ASP A 37 7.16 -6.81 20.67
N VAL A 38 6.29 -7.47 19.89
CA VAL A 38 4.83 -7.54 20.09
C VAL A 38 4.16 -6.15 20.06
N THR A 39 4.76 -5.21 19.32
CA THR A 39 4.19 -3.87 19.12
C THR A 39 3.55 -3.76 17.74
N VAL A 40 2.39 -3.10 17.66
CA VAL A 40 1.81 -2.73 16.37
C VAL A 40 2.63 -1.58 15.79
N LYS A 41 3.21 -1.80 14.61
CA LYS A 41 3.95 -0.77 13.87
C LYS A 41 3.23 -0.46 12.57
N GLU A 42 3.38 0.78 12.14
CA GLU A 42 2.89 1.29 10.87
C GLU A 42 4.01 2.09 10.22
N ASP A 43 4.38 1.73 9.00
CA ASP A 43 5.43 2.39 8.23
C ASP A 43 4.90 2.73 6.84
N MET A 44 5.41 3.81 6.23
CA MET A 44 5.19 4.08 4.81
C MET A 44 6.07 3.15 4.00
N LEU A 45 5.45 2.23 3.24
CA LEU A 45 6.16 1.28 2.39
C LEU A 45 6.71 1.97 1.14
N ASP A 46 5.87 2.78 0.49
CA ASP A 46 6.21 3.47 -0.75
C ASP A 46 5.27 4.64 -1.03
N LEU A 47 5.72 5.55 -1.88
CA LEU A 47 4.96 6.66 -2.44
C LEU A 47 5.19 6.68 -3.96
N VAL A 48 4.18 6.24 -4.72
CA VAL A 48 4.32 5.95 -6.15
C VAL A 48 3.57 6.99 -6.97
N ALA A 49 4.25 7.70 -7.85
CA ALA A 49 3.60 8.58 -8.82
C ALA A 49 2.69 7.78 -9.77
N LEU A 50 1.45 8.24 -9.93
CA LEU A 50 0.47 7.69 -10.87
C LEU A 50 0.45 8.54 -12.14
N LYS A 51 -0.24 8.04 -13.18
CA LYS A 51 -0.50 8.83 -14.39
C LYS A 51 -1.68 9.77 -14.12
N GLU A 52 -1.71 10.92 -14.80
CA GLU A 52 -2.75 11.95 -14.63
C GLU A 52 -4.19 11.42 -14.72
N THR A 53 -4.43 10.40 -15.55
CA THR A 53 -5.69 9.64 -15.53
C THR A 53 -5.50 8.37 -14.69
N THR A 54 -5.91 8.43 -13.42
CA THR A 54 -5.88 7.27 -12.54
C THR A 54 -7.06 6.33 -12.83
N LEU A 55 -6.80 5.18 -13.43
CA LEU A 55 -7.75 4.07 -13.44
C LEU A 55 -7.43 3.10 -12.30
N CYS A 56 -8.44 2.35 -11.83
CA CYS A 56 -8.25 1.29 -10.83
C CYS A 56 -7.12 0.30 -11.23
N VAL A 57 -6.97 0.03 -12.54
CA VAL A 57 -5.89 -0.83 -13.06
C VAL A 57 -4.49 -0.23 -12.84
N ASP A 58 -4.33 1.10 -12.90
CA ASP A 58 -3.05 1.75 -12.67
C ASP A 58 -2.64 1.67 -11.18
N ILE A 59 -3.59 1.88 -10.26
CA ILE A 59 -3.38 1.69 -8.82
C ILE A 59 -2.99 0.25 -8.50
N LYS A 60 -3.73 -0.73 -9.03
CA LYS A 60 -3.43 -2.16 -8.81
C LYS A 60 -2.04 -2.54 -9.34
N ASN A 61 -1.67 -2.03 -10.52
CA ASN A 61 -0.35 -2.26 -11.10
C ASN A 61 0.77 -1.58 -10.29
N ALA A 62 0.53 -0.36 -9.77
CA ALA A 62 1.47 0.33 -8.90
C ALA A 62 1.68 -0.47 -7.60
N LEU A 63 0.60 -0.92 -6.97
CA LEU A 63 0.65 -1.74 -5.77
C LEU A 63 1.42 -3.05 -5.97
N ASP A 64 1.11 -3.81 -7.04
CA ASP A 64 1.82 -5.05 -7.35
C ASP A 64 3.34 -4.83 -7.49
N ARG A 65 3.74 -3.74 -8.15
CA ARG A 65 5.15 -3.37 -8.32
C ARG A 65 5.80 -3.01 -6.99
N THR A 66 5.15 -2.20 -6.17
CA THR A 66 5.63 -1.87 -4.82
C THR A 66 5.84 -3.13 -3.99
N LEU A 67 4.85 -4.03 -3.93
CA LEU A 67 4.95 -5.27 -3.15
C LEU A 67 6.08 -6.19 -3.66
N THR A 68 6.25 -6.28 -4.99
CA THR A 68 7.33 -7.06 -5.61
C THR A 68 8.70 -6.45 -5.33
N ASN A 69 8.87 -5.14 -5.52
CA ASN A 69 10.14 -4.45 -5.34
C ASN A 69 10.59 -4.43 -3.88
N SER A 70 9.65 -4.37 -2.94
CA SER A 70 9.92 -4.36 -1.50
C SER A 70 10.02 -5.75 -0.88
N ASP A 71 9.96 -6.84 -1.68
CA ASP A 71 10.00 -8.24 -1.22
C ASP A 71 8.99 -8.51 -0.08
N VAL A 72 7.77 -7.98 -0.24
CA VAL A 72 6.70 -8.12 0.75
C VAL A 72 6.09 -9.52 0.65
N PRO A 73 6.00 -10.28 1.76
CA PRO A 73 5.45 -11.64 1.75
C PRO A 73 3.91 -11.62 1.62
N THR A 74 3.39 -11.45 0.41
CA THR A 74 1.94 -11.27 0.13
C THR A 74 1.05 -12.41 0.62
N ASN A 75 1.60 -13.60 0.85
CA ASN A 75 0.90 -14.72 1.50
C ASN A 75 0.49 -14.44 2.96
N LYS A 76 0.99 -13.37 3.58
CA LYS A 76 0.67 -12.91 4.94
C LYS A 76 -0.23 -11.66 4.96
N LEU A 77 -0.63 -11.15 3.79
CA LEU A 77 -1.53 -10.02 3.68
C LEU A 77 -2.94 -10.46 4.12
N VAL A 78 -3.49 -9.83 5.16
CA VAL A 78 -4.82 -10.15 5.69
C VAL A 78 -5.88 -9.11 5.38
N ASN A 79 -5.48 -7.88 5.06
CA ASN A 79 -6.42 -6.79 4.78
C ASN A 79 -5.79 -5.69 3.93
N VAL A 80 -6.61 -5.03 3.11
CA VAL A 80 -6.28 -3.80 2.40
C VAL A 80 -7.38 -2.79 2.69
N ALA A 81 -7.03 -1.69 3.35
CA ALA A 81 -7.92 -0.57 3.62
C ALA A 81 -7.72 0.50 2.56
N THR A 82 -8.83 1.08 2.06
CA THR A 82 -8.83 2.23 1.16
C THR A 82 -9.82 3.26 1.69
N ASP A 83 -9.75 4.49 1.20
CA ASP A 83 -10.68 5.59 1.52
C ASP A 83 -12.10 5.38 0.93
N GLY A 84 -12.28 4.32 0.12
CA GLY A 84 -13.56 3.98 -0.49
C GLY A 84 -13.94 4.82 -1.70
N THR A 85 -13.03 5.66 -2.23
CA THR A 85 -13.27 6.39 -3.47
C THR A 85 -13.57 5.44 -4.62
N PRO A 86 -14.41 5.84 -5.61
CA PRO A 86 -14.83 4.95 -6.69
C PRO A 86 -13.64 4.28 -7.42
N VAL A 87 -12.57 5.03 -7.66
CA VAL A 87 -11.35 4.52 -8.32
C VAL A 87 -10.64 3.42 -7.51
N MET A 88 -10.64 3.52 -6.18
CA MET A 88 -10.00 2.54 -5.29
C MET A 88 -10.83 1.27 -5.12
N VAL A 89 -12.15 1.34 -5.32
CA VAL A 89 -13.07 0.19 -5.21
C VAL A 89 -13.55 -0.34 -6.55
N GLY A 90 -12.99 0.14 -7.67
CA GLY A 90 -13.32 -0.32 -9.02
C GLY A 90 -14.73 0.06 -9.49
N LYS A 91 -15.26 1.19 -9.03
CA LYS A 91 -16.53 1.77 -9.45
C LYS A 91 -16.28 2.99 -10.36
N THR A 92 -17.00 3.04 -11.48
CA THR A 92 -17.11 4.20 -12.37
C THR A 92 -18.35 5.00 -12.09
#